data_AF-A0A962D547-F1
#
_entry.id   AF-A0A962D547-F1
#
_cell.length_a   1.000
_cell.length_b   1.000
_cell.length_c   1.000
_cell.angle_alpha   90.00
_cell.angle_beta   90.00
_cell.angle_gamma   90.00
#
_symmetry.space_group_name_H-M   'P 1'
#
loop_
_entity.id
_entity.type
_entity.pdbx_description
1 polymer ?
#
loop_
_entity_poly.entity_id
_entity_poly.type
_entity_poly.pdbx_seq_one_letter_code
_entity_poly.pdbx_strand_id
1 'polypeptide(L)'
;MTVTASFVWDGGVLVGGPGESLTINSVATSTLGGPAGPPVRAIVGRTLINDGAITVTSGNGLDMVATATLQNGVSGSINFNMPGTDVFVVSDDLSGNSFTNDGAIQINGAQGVAFAPPFVNDGTVNVNAGQLDLAGDGIDSGDYVVSASHLLVISLGTRQLLAAGSITGAGQLVVRDGATVDIDSTLGLPDISVTGPMPAQLNYNNVTNLPLTNLAILDGSTMVTTGPIQVSSLATLDTGTLRGAGLSNLTTGAGAVVFLPGAPGSLFTFDDLIFVLQGTASWQGGGIHLDNAAQFQVLASGTLAIDSVTMMPQIMGCAVCGSPFLLNQGVITKTAMSTGDDASINAPIQFFNQGSLQVNG
;
A
#
# COMPACT_ATOMS: atom_id res chain seq x y z
N MET A 1 6.27 -34.99 15.01
CA MET A 1 7.56 -35.50 14.48
C MET A 1 8.57 -34.36 14.55
N THR A 2 9.85 -34.65 14.82
CA THR A 2 10.90 -33.63 14.86
C THR A 2 12.04 -33.99 13.92
N VAL A 3 12.44 -33.03 13.10
CA VAL A 3 13.59 -33.11 12.21
C VAL A 3 14.77 -32.42 12.89
N THR A 4 15.82 -33.18 13.19
CA THR A 4 17.01 -32.69 13.92
C THR A 4 18.26 -32.59 13.07
N ALA A 5 18.19 -33.06 11.82
CA ALA A 5 19.26 -33.00 10.82
C ALA A 5 18.72 -32.38 9.54
N SER A 6 19.60 -32.10 8.57
CA SER A 6 19.15 -31.46 7.33
C SER A 6 18.17 -32.31 6.53
N PHE A 7 17.14 -31.69 5.96
CA PHE A 7 16.23 -32.36 5.03
C PHE A 7 15.93 -31.50 3.80
N VAL A 8 15.56 -32.18 2.71
CA VAL A 8 15.19 -31.55 1.44
C VAL A 8 13.76 -31.93 1.11
N TRP A 9 12.94 -30.94 0.76
CA TRP A 9 11.56 -31.12 0.33
C TRP A 9 11.37 -30.58 -1.09
N ASP A 10 11.57 -31.46 -2.06
CA ASP A 10 11.46 -31.15 -3.48
C ASP A 10 10.06 -31.37 -4.06
N GLY A 11 9.11 -31.85 -3.25
CA GLY A 11 7.71 -32.08 -3.64
C GLY A 11 6.96 -33.05 -2.72
N GLY A 12 5.66 -33.22 -2.99
CA GLY A 12 4.79 -34.14 -2.26
C GLY A 12 3.99 -33.49 -1.14
N VAL A 13 3.21 -34.30 -0.42
CA VAL A 13 2.22 -33.85 0.56
C VAL A 13 2.60 -34.28 1.98
N LEU A 14 2.66 -33.33 2.90
CA LEU A 14 2.75 -33.56 4.33
C LEU A 14 1.34 -33.59 4.93
N VAL A 15 0.75 -34.79 5.01
CA VAL A 15 -0.60 -35.00 5.59
C VAL A 15 -0.50 -35.33 7.07
N GLY A 16 -1.32 -34.67 7.89
CA GLY A 16 -1.57 -35.09 9.28
C GLY A 16 -3.00 -34.85 9.73
N GLY A 17 -3.28 -35.30 10.95
CA GLY A 17 -4.55 -35.03 11.63
C GLY A 17 -4.51 -33.75 12.48
N PRO A 18 -5.68 -33.27 12.95
CA PRO A 18 -5.76 -32.10 13.82
C PRO A 18 -4.83 -32.21 15.03
N GLY A 19 -4.00 -31.19 15.26
CA GLY A 19 -3.04 -31.13 16.37
C GLY A 19 -1.72 -31.89 16.13
N GLU A 20 -1.55 -32.56 14.98
CA GLU A 20 -0.26 -33.11 14.61
C GLU A 20 0.70 -32.02 14.12
N SER A 21 1.96 -32.13 14.52
CA SER A 21 3.02 -31.22 14.10
C SER A 21 4.23 -31.95 13.52
N LEU A 22 4.86 -31.31 12.53
CA LEU A 22 6.23 -31.56 12.09
C LEU A 22 7.07 -30.36 12.51
N THR A 23 8.07 -30.57 13.36
CA THR A 23 8.97 -29.51 13.83
C THR A 23 10.35 -29.66 13.20
N ILE A 24 10.84 -28.61 12.57
CA ILE A 24 12.23 -28.45 12.15
C ILE A 24 12.96 -27.82 13.33
N ASN A 25 13.83 -28.57 13.99
CA ASN A 25 14.51 -28.10 15.19
C ASN A 25 15.48 -26.96 14.89
N SER A 26 15.82 -26.15 15.90
CA SER A 26 16.69 -24.97 15.75
C SER A 26 18.10 -25.23 15.23
N VAL A 27 18.60 -26.47 15.33
CA VAL A 27 19.90 -26.85 14.75
C VAL A 27 19.79 -27.41 13.33
N ALA A 28 18.57 -27.65 12.83
CA ALA A 28 18.34 -28.25 11.52
C ALA A 28 18.29 -27.19 10.42
N THR A 29 18.81 -27.55 9.24
CA THR A 29 18.73 -26.74 8.02
C THR A 29 17.93 -27.49 6.96
N SER A 30 17.05 -26.79 6.27
CA SER A 30 16.07 -27.41 5.38
C SER A 30 16.05 -26.68 4.06
N THR A 31 15.90 -27.42 2.96
CA THR A 31 15.76 -26.82 1.64
C THR A 31 14.40 -27.18 1.07
N LEU A 32 13.63 -26.17 0.68
CA LEU A 32 12.42 -26.32 -0.12
C LEU A 32 12.79 -26.03 -1.58
N GLY A 33 12.90 -27.08 -2.39
CA GLY A 33 13.49 -27.02 -3.73
C GLY A 33 12.72 -27.81 -4.78
N GLY A 34 13.40 -28.33 -5.79
CA GLY A 34 12.81 -29.13 -6.86
C GLY A 34 12.78 -28.43 -8.22
N PRO A 35 12.61 -29.19 -9.32
CA PRO A 35 12.65 -28.67 -10.69
C PRO A 35 11.51 -27.67 -10.94
N ALA A 36 11.75 -26.61 -11.74
CA ALA A 36 10.72 -25.64 -12.09
C ALA A 36 9.47 -26.30 -12.74
N GLY A 37 8.28 -25.87 -12.33
CA GLY A 37 6.99 -26.47 -12.70
C GLY A 37 6.39 -27.32 -11.57
N PRO A 38 5.15 -27.86 -11.70
CA PRO A 38 4.54 -28.64 -10.63
C PRO A 38 5.31 -29.95 -10.42
N PRO A 39 5.99 -30.09 -9.27
CA PRO A 39 5.34 -30.68 -8.11
C PRO A 39 4.94 -29.63 -7.08
N VAL A 40 3.65 -29.60 -6.75
CA VAL A 40 3.13 -28.73 -5.69
C VAL A 40 3.41 -29.39 -4.35
N ARG A 41 4.14 -28.70 -3.49
CA ARG A 41 4.28 -29.09 -2.08
C ARG A 41 2.98 -28.74 -1.38
N ALA A 42 2.46 -29.64 -0.55
CA ALA A 42 1.28 -29.34 0.24
C ALA A 42 1.45 -29.72 1.71
N ILE A 43 0.87 -28.92 2.59
CA ILE A 43 0.64 -29.25 3.99
C ILE A 43 -0.86 -29.43 4.15
N VAL A 44 -1.29 -30.58 4.68
CA VAL A 44 -2.71 -30.92 4.80
C VAL A 44 -3.03 -31.29 6.25
N GLY A 45 -3.93 -30.54 6.89
CA GLY A 45 -4.47 -30.91 8.21
C GLY A 45 -3.49 -30.89 9.37
N ARG A 46 -2.32 -30.26 9.23
CA ARG A 46 -1.25 -30.30 10.25
C ARG A 46 -0.49 -28.98 10.40
N THR A 47 0.29 -28.91 11.46
CA THR A 47 1.23 -27.82 11.73
C THR A 47 2.64 -28.16 11.22
N LEU A 48 3.24 -27.28 10.43
CA LEU A 48 4.68 -27.25 10.19
C LEU A 48 5.30 -26.15 11.03
N ILE A 49 6.17 -26.51 11.98
CA ILE A 49 6.89 -25.59 12.85
C ILE A 49 8.34 -25.51 12.38
N ASN A 50 8.82 -24.32 12.10
CA ASN A 50 10.21 -24.03 11.78
C ASN A 50 10.87 -23.29 12.94
N ASP A 51 11.68 -23.98 13.73
CA ASP A 51 12.57 -23.36 14.71
C ASP A 51 14.01 -23.23 14.17
N GLY A 52 14.31 -23.89 13.06
CA GLY A 52 15.62 -23.92 12.39
C GLY A 52 15.71 -22.99 11.19
N ALA A 53 16.45 -23.39 10.16
CA ALA A 53 16.62 -22.60 8.95
C ALA A 53 15.99 -23.30 7.73
N ILE A 54 15.08 -22.62 7.04
CA ILE A 54 14.56 -23.01 5.73
C ILE A 54 15.17 -22.11 4.66
N THR A 55 15.70 -22.70 3.59
CA THR A 55 15.99 -21.99 2.35
C THR A 55 15.07 -22.48 1.24
N VAL A 56 14.32 -21.57 0.63
CA VAL A 56 13.48 -21.84 -0.53
C VAL A 56 14.29 -21.49 -1.78
N THR A 57 14.44 -22.47 -2.68
CA THR A 57 15.31 -22.34 -3.87
C THR A 57 14.56 -22.46 -5.20
N SER A 58 13.27 -22.83 -5.19
CA SER A 58 12.41 -22.90 -6.37
C SER A 58 11.05 -22.22 -6.15
N GLY A 59 10.47 -21.69 -7.22
CA GLY A 59 9.17 -20.99 -7.19
C GLY A 59 7.93 -21.90 -7.20
N ASN A 60 8.08 -23.22 -6.96
CA ASN A 60 6.97 -24.20 -7.10
C ASN A 60 5.86 -24.10 -6.01
N GLY A 61 5.77 -22.97 -5.31
CA GLY A 61 4.76 -22.67 -4.30
C GLY A 61 4.70 -23.65 -3.12
N LEU A 62 3.66 -23.46 -2.30
CA LEU A 62 3.27 -24.30 -1.18
C LEU A 62 1.76 -24.20 -1.00
N ASP A 63 1.05 -25.34 -1.10
CA ASP A 63 -0.37 -25.39 -0.80
C ASP A 63 -0.61 -25.66 0.68
N MET A 64 -1.44 -24.82 1.29
CA MET A 64 -1.98 -25.05 2.63
C MET A 64 -3.41 -25.55 2.48
N VAL A 65 -3.71 -26.70 3.07
CA VAL A 65 -5.00 -27.39 2.89
C VAL A 65 -5.58 -27.85 4.21
N ALA A 66 -6.90 -27.70 4.35
CA ALA A 66 -7.70 -28.30 5.43
C ALA A 66 -7.16 -27.97 6.83
N THR A 67 -7.12 -26.68 7.19
CA THR A 67 -6.62 -26.16 8.48
C THR A 67 -5.14 -26.47 8.75
N ALA A 68 -4.33 -26.46 7.69
CA ALA A 68 -2.89 -26.50 7.81
C ALA A 68 -2.34 -25.20 8.42
N THR A 69 -1.29 -25.30 9.22
CA THR A 69 -0.65 -24.14 9.82
C THR A 69 0.85 -24.18 9.58
N LEU A 70 1.44 -23.01 9.33
CA LEU A 70 2.88 -22.83 9.19
C LEU A 70 3.34 -21.81 10.24
N GLN A 71 4.28 -22.21 11.08
CA GLN A 71 4.80 -21.38 12.16
C GLN A 71 6.30 -21.24 11.97
N ASN A 72 6.78 -20.01 11.75
CA ASN A 72 8.20 -19.70 11.87
C ASN A 72 8.46 -19.20 13.29
N GLY A 73 8.99 -20.07 14.15
CA GLY A 73 9.23 -19.75 15.56
C GLY A 73 10.32 -18.70 15.74
N VAL A 74 10.51 -18.23 16.98
CA VAL A 74 11.43 -17.12 17.31
C VAL A 74 12.88 -17.36 16.86
N SER A 75 13.36 -18.61 16.90
CA SER A 75 14.70 -18.98 16.38
C SER A 75 14.68 -19.35 14.89
N GLY A 76 13.49 -19.45 14.31
CA GLY A 76 13.24 -19.84 12.94
C GLY A 76 13.66 -18.77 11.94
N SER A 77 14.25 -19.23 10.83
CA SER A 77 14.50 -18.39 9.67
C SER A 77 13.98 -19.03 8.40
N ILE A 78 13.37 -18.23 7.54
CA ILE A 78 12.96 -18.63 6.19
C ILE A 78 13.58 -17.67 5.19
N ASN A 79 14.41 -18.19 4.30
CA ASN A 79 15.09 -17.43 3.27
C ASN A 79 14.56 -17.83 1.89
N PHE A 80 13.80 -16.95 1.26
CA PHE A 80 13.35 -17.10 -0.12
C PHE A 80 14.44 -16.64 -1.07
N ASN A 81 15.34 -17.56 -1.45
CA ASN A 81 16.50 -17.30 -2.30
C ASN A 81 16.32 -17.98 -3.66
N MET A 82 15.38 -17.45 -4.45
CA MET A 82 14.99 -18.02 -5.75
C MET A 82 15.55 -17.13 -6.87
N PRO A 83 16.64 -17.51 -7.56
CA PRO A 83 17.28 -16.70 -8.60
C PRO A 83 16.54 -16.71 -9.95
N GLY A 84 15.38 -17.37 -10.03
CA GLY A 84 14.61 -17.56 -11.27
C GLY A 84 13.55 -16.49 -11.54
N THR A 85 12.71 -16.77 -12.54
CA THR A 85 11.60 -15.91 -12.98
C THR A 85 10.26 -16.28 -12.35
N ASP A 86 10.25 -17.13 -11.34
CA ASP A 86 9.01 -17.64 -10.73
C ASP A 86 8.74 -16.93 -9.41
N VAL A 87 7.46 -16.60 -9.17
CA VAL A 87 6.94 -16.13 -7.87
C VAL A 87 6.67 -17.35 -7.01
N PHE A 88 7.05 -17.29 -5.72
CA PHE A 88 6.61 -18.31 -4.78
C PHE A 88 5.28 -17.92 -4.15
N VAL A 89 4.27 -18.77 -4.29
CA VAL A 89 2.95 -18.55 -3.72
C VAL A 89 2.70 -19.57 -2.61
N VAL A 90 2.38 -19.08 -1.42
CA VAL A 90 1.69 -19.88 -0.40
C VAL A 90 0.19 -19.74 -0.66
N SER A 91 -0.45 -20.81 -1.13
CA SER A 91 -1.87 -20.80 -1.45
C SER A 91 -2.72 -21.15 -0.22
N ASP A 92 -3.97 -20.70 -0.23
CA ASP A 92 -4.98 -20.96 0.81
C ASP A 92 -6.12 -21.81 0.23
N ASP A 93 -5.89 -23.12 0.15
CA ASP A 93 -6.85 -24.05 -0.41
C ASP A 93 -7.74 -24.61 0.72
N LEU A 94 -8.98 -24.11 0.80
CA LEU A 94 -9.96 -24.34 1.87
C LEU A 94 -9.74 -23.45 3.11
N SER A 95 -10.80 -23.25 3.89
CA SER A 95 -10.76 -22.34 5.03
C SER A 95 -9.97 -22.87 6.23
N GLY A 96 -9.40 -21.93 6.99
CA GLY A 96 -8.80 -22.17 8.30
C GLY A 96 -7.31 -22.46 8.29
N ASN A 97 -6.62 -22.23 7.17
CA ASN A 97 -5.17 -22.24 7.15
C ASN A 97 -4.60 -20.95 7.78
N SER A 98 -3.35 -21.00 8.26
CA SER A 98 -2.69 -19.80 8.80
C SER A 98 -1.17 -19.87 8.76
N PHE A 99 -0.54 -18.71 8.64
CA PHE A 99 0.90 -18.53 8.76
C PHE A 99 1.20 -17.56 9.92
N THR A 100 2.09 -17.95 10.84
CA THR A 100 2.66 -17.03 11.84
C THR A 100 4.18 -16.92 11.68
N ASN A 101 4.70 -15.70 11.78
CA ASN A 101 6.13 -15.41 11.83
C ASN A 101 6.52 -14.74 13.14
N ASP A 102 7.17 -15.48 14.03
CA ASP A 102 7.81 -14.95 15.24
C ASP A 102 9.33 -14.75 15.04
N GLY A 103 9.89 -15.37 14.01
CA GLY A 103 11.30 -15.33 13.66
C GLY A 103 11.63 -14.38 12.51
N ALA A 104 12.56 -14.80 11.65
CA ALA A 104 13.02 -13.99 10.51
C ALA A 104 12.59 -14.55 9.15
N ILE A 105 12.02 -13.70 8.29
CA ILE A 105 11.77 -14.00 6.88
C ILE A 105 12.58 -13.07 6.00
N GLN A 106 13.32 -13.64 5.04
CA GLN A 106 14.07 -12.89 4.03
C GLN A 106 13.50 -13.15 2.64
N ILE A 107 13.04 -12.10 1.95
CA ILE A 107 12.67 -12.14 0.55
C ILE A 107 13.87 -11.70 -0.29
N ASN A 108 14.59 -12.67 -0.87
CA ASN A 108 15.79 -12.45 -1.68
C ASN A 108 15.60 -12.91 -3.15
N GLY A 109 14.41 -13.40 -3.52
CA GLY A 109 14.07 -13.84 -4.87
C GLY A 109 13.58 -12.69 -5.76
N ALA A 110 14.00 -12.68 -7.02
CA ALA A 110 13.81 -11.54 -7.93
C ALA A 110 12.34 -11.19 -8.23
N GLN A 111 11.44 -12.17 -8.24
CA GLN A 111 10.02 -11.95 -8.56
C GLN A 111 9.14 -11.76 -7.33
N GLY A 112 9.64 -12.12 -6.15
CA GLY A 112 8.89 -11.99 -4.90
C GLY A 112 8.17 -13.24 -4.42
N VAL A 113 7.37 -13.04 -3.37
CA VAL A 113 6.64 -14.06 -2.62
C VAL A 113 5.23 -13.55 -2.34
N ALA A 114 4.23 -14.42 -2.44
CA ALA A 114 2.86 -14.10 -2.09
C ALA A 114 2.34 -15.05 -1.00
N PHE A 115 1.65 -14.50 -0.01
CA PHE A 115 0.92 -15.24 1.03
C PHE A 115 -0.58 -14.97 0.88
N ALA A 116 -1.30 -15.97 0.37
CA ALA A 116 -2.77 -15.98 0.35
C ALA A 116 -3.44 -16.25 1.70
N PRO A 117 -2.96 -17.19 2.55
CA PRO A 117 -3.62 -17.46 3.82
C PRO A 117 -3.43 -16.31 4.81
N PRO A 118 -4.26 -16.24 5.87
CA PRO A 118 -4.02 -15.33 6.98
C PRO A 118 -2.58 -15.40 7.47
N PHE A 119 -1.94 -14.23 7.54
CA PHE A 119 -0.51 -14.08 7.84
C PHE A 119 -0.33 -13.07 8.97
N VAL A 120 0.30 -13.51 10.06
CA VAL A 120 0.64 -12.71 11.23
C VAL A 120 2.16 -12.62 11.34
N ASN A 121 2.69 -11.39 11.43
CA ASN A 121 4.09 -11.11 11.69
C ASN A 121 4.28 -10.50 13.08
N ASP A 122 4.91 -11.25 13.97
CA ASP A 122 5.40 -10.82 15.28
C ASP A 122 6.94 -10.74 15.34
N GLY A 123 7.61 -11.24 14.31
CA GLY A 123 9.06 -11.19 14.14
C GLY A 123 9.53 -10.12 13.15
N THR A 124 10.46 -10.48 12.25
CA THR A 124 10.98 -9.57 11.22
C THR A 124 10.84 -10.14 9.83
N VAL A 125 10.41 -9.31 8.88
CA VAL A 125 10.37 -9.61 7.45
C VAL A 125 11.21 -8.58 6.69
N ASN A 126 12.23 -9.03 5.96
CA ASN A 126 13.02 -8.15 5.09
C ASN A 126 12.73 -8.45 3.62
N VAL A 127 12.30 -7.43 2.88
CA VAL A 127 12.12 -7.47 1.43
C VAL A 127 13.35 -6.87 0.75
N ASN A 128 14.27 -7.73 0.34
CA ASN A 128 15.55 -7.33 -0.28
C ASN A 128 15.55 -7.49 -1.80
N ALA A 129 14.58 -8.23 -2.35
CA ALA A 129 14.39 -8.46 -3.77
C ALA A 129 12.89 -8.64 -4.10
N GLY A 130 12.51 -8.29 -5.33
CA GLY A 130 11.15 -8.43 -5.83
C GLY A 130 10.10 -7.71 -4.98
N GLN A 131 9.03 -8.43 -4.66
CA GLN A 131 7.93 -7.94 -3.82
C GLN A 131 7.50 -9.00 -2.79
N LEU A 132 6.93 -8.54 -1.68
CA LEU A 132 6.12 -9.38 -0.80
C LEU A 132 4.66 -8.99 -0.98
N ASP A 133 3.80 -9.93 -1.36
CA ASP A 133 2.35 -9.72 -1.47
C ASP A 133 1.61 -10.47 -0.35
N LEU A 134 0.85 -9.75 0.47
CA LEU A 134 0.01 -10.29 1.53
C LEU A 134 -1.46 -10.11 1.11
N ALA A 135 -2.15 -11.23 0.87
CA ALA A 135 -3.54 -11.26 0.46
C ALA A 135 -4.49 -11.81 1.53
N GLY A 136 -3.94 -12.38 2.61
CA GLY A 136 -4.71 -12.83 3.77
C GLY A 136 -4.80 -11.78 4.88
N ASP A 137 -5.81 -11.94 5.73
CA ASP A 137 -5.99 -11.14 6.94
C ASP A 137 -4.77 -11.23 7.88
N GLY A 138 -4.55 -10.22 8.71
CA GLY A 138 -3.44 -10.22 9.66
C GLY A 138 -3.53 -9.19 10.77
N ILE A 139 -2.91 -9.49 11.91
CA ILE A 139 -2.65 -8.55 12.99
C ILE A 139 -1.16 -8.69 13.30
N ASP A 140 -0.38 -7.68 12.97
CA ASP A 140 1.08 -7.74 13.06
C ASP A 140 1.60 -6.87 14.20
N SER A 141 2.52 -7.42 14.98
CA SER A 141 3.28 -6.66 15.99
C SER A 141 4.78 -6.54 15.67
N GLY A 142 5.22 -7.20 14.60
CA GLY A 142 6.61 -7.25 14.15
C GLY A 142 6.99 -6.21 13.10
N ASP A 143 8.21 -6.35 12.59
CA ASP A 143 8.82 -5.40 11.67
C ASP A 143 8.80 -5.86 10.22
N TYR A 144 8.58 -4.91 9.31
CA TYR A 144 8.81 -5.04 7.88
C TYR A 144 9.88 -4.05 7.43
N VAL A 145 10.92 -4.53 6.75
CA VAL A 145 11.99 -3.70 6.19
C VAL A 145 12.01 -3.87 4.67
N VAL A 146 11.76 -2.81 3.92
CA VAL A 146 11.67 -2.85 2.45
C VAL A 146 12.85 -2.09 1.84
N SER A 147 13.72 -2.82 1.15
CA SER A 147 14.87 -2.25 0.45
C SER A 147 14.43 -1.39 -0.74
N ALA A 148 15.30 -0.46 -1.15
CA ALA A 148 15.04 0.40 -2.30
C ALA A 148 14.64 -0.40 -3.56
N SER A 149 13.69 0.13 -4.33
CA SER A 149 13.13 -0.48 -5.55
C SER A 149 12.36 -1.80 -5.35
N HIS A 150 11.98 -2.13 -4.12
CA HIS A 150 11.16 -3.31 -3.80
C HIS A 150 9.85 -2.92 -3.11
N LEU A 151 8.90 -3.86 -3.09
CA LEU A 151 7.52 -3.59 -2.69
C LEU A 151 7.10 -4.46 -1.52
N LEU A 152 6.41 -3.85 -0.55
CA LEU A 152 5.44 -4.53 0.29
C LEU A 152 4.05 -4.23 -0.28
N VAL A 153 3.34 -5.28 -0.67
CA VAL A 153 2.00 -5.21 -1.27
C VAL A 153 1.01 -5.85 -0.31
N ILE A 154 -0.07 -5.14 -0.01
CA ILE A 154 -1.25 -5.68 0.66
C ILE A 154 -2.38 -5.65 -0.37
N SER A 155 -2.70 -6.79 -0.96
CA SER A 155 -3.61 -6.88 -2.10
C SER A 155 -5.04 -7.26 -1.71
N LEU A 156 -5.23 -7.95 -0.59
CA LEU A 156 -6.56 -8.37 -0.14
C LEU A 156 -6.58 -8.46 1.39
N GLY A 157 -7.77 -8.69 1.93
CA GLY A 157 -7.98 -8.91 3.36
C GLY A 157 -7.95 -7.63 4.19
N THR A 158 -8.11 -7.82 5.50
CA THR A 158 -7.99 -6.79 6.52
C THR A 158 -6.71 -7.00 7.31
N ARG A 159 -5.88 -5.96 7.41
CA ARG A 159 -4.61 -6.02 8.14
C ARG A 159 -4.48 -4.89 9.14
N GLN A 160 -4.11 -5.24 10.37
CA GLN A 160 -3.78 -4.28 11.42
C GLN A 160 -2.28 -4.36 11.76
N LEU A 161 -1.58 -3.22 11.69
CA LEU A 161 -0.19 -3.08 12.07
C LEU A 161 -0.17 -2.38 13.44
N LEU A 162 0.04 -3.15 14.49
CA LEU A 162 0.01 -2.66 15.86
C LEU A 162 1.18 -1.73 16.16
N ALA A 163 0.99 -0.85 17.13
CA ALA A 163 1.99 0.16 17.52
C ALA A 163 3.37 -0.40 17.90
N ALA A 164 3.47 -1.69 18.25
CA ALA A 164 4.72 -2.35 18.59
C ALA A 164 5.66 -2.58 17.39
N GLY A 165 5.10 -2.71 16.18
CA GLY A 165 5.85 -3.02 14.97
C GLY A 165 6.33 -1.78 14.21
N SER A 166 6.85 -2.02 13.01
CA SER A 166 7.23 -0.95 12.09
C SER A 166 7.23 -1.40 10.62
N ILE A 167 7.06 -0.45 9.70
CA ILE A 167 7.30 -0.61 8.26
C ILE A 167 8.32 0.44 7.86
N THR A 168 9.55 0.03 7.53
CA THR A 168 10.67 0.97 7.29
C THR A 168 11.49 0.59 6.06
N GLY A 169 12.36 1.50 5.63
CA GLY A 169 13.30 1.27 4.53
C GLY A 169 13.16 2.31 3.42
N ALA A 170 13.66 1.98 2.24
CA ALA A 170 13.69 2.87 1.08
C ALA A 170 12.78 2.37 -0.08
N GLY A 171 12.02 1.31 0.15
CA GLY A 171 11.07 0.76 -0.82
C GLY A 171 9.69 1.42 -0.75
N GLN A 172 8.68 0.70 -1.24
CA GLN A 172 7.31 1.20 -1.38
C GLN A 172 6.29 0.30 -0.69
N LEU A 173 5.26 0.92 -0.11
CA LEU A 173 4.01 0.25 0.29
C LEU A 173 2.96 0.41 -0.80
N VAL A 174 2.32 -0.70 -1.19
CA VAL A 174 1.17 -0.71 -2.10
C VAL A 174 0.00 -1.36 -1.41
N VAL A 175 -1.11 -0.66 -1.27
CA VAL A 175 -2.38 -1.18 -0.77
C VAL A 175 -3.37 -1.20 -1.93
N ARG A 176 -3.92 -2.37 -2.26
CA ARG A 176 -4.74 -2.49 -3.47
C ARG A 176 -5.86 -3.50 -3.40
N ASP A 177 -6.63 -3.58 -4.48
CA ASP A 177 -7.58 -4.64 -4.82
C ASP A 177 -8.62 -4.96 -3.73
N GLY A 178 -9.04 -3.95 -2.96
CA GLY A 178 -10.05 -4.09 -1.89
C GLY A 178 -9.47 -4.33 -0.49
N ALA A 179 -8.14 -4.33 -0.33
CA ALA A 179 -7.51 -4.43 0.98
C ALA A 179 -7.90 -3.27 1.92
N THR A 180 -8.03 -3.57 3.20
CA THR A 180 -8.17 -2.57 4.27
C THR A 180 -7.00 -2.69 5.24
N VAL A 181 -6.24 -1.61 5.41
CA VAL A 181 -5.02 -1.59 6.22
C VAL A 181 -5.09 -0.51 7.28
N ASP A 182 -5.00 -0.90 8.55
CA ASP A 182 -4.91 -0.02 9.71
C ASP A 182 -3.48 0.00 10.25
N ILE A 183 -2.83 1.16 10.24
CA ILE A 183 -1.46 1.35 10.72
C ILE A 183 -1.48 2.19 11.99
N ASP A 184 -1.23 1.52 13.12
CA ASP A 184 -0.92 2.15 14.40
C ASP A 184 0.61 2.20 14.66
N SER A 185 1.37 1.45 13.85
CA SER A 185 2.83 1.31 13.88
C SER A 185 3.58 2.49 13.27
N THR A 186 4.92 2.46 13.33
CA THR A 186 5.74 3.43 12.59
C THR A 186 5.73 3.12 11.09
N LEU A 187 5.36 4.09 10.25
CA LEU A 187 5.50 4.01 8.80
C LEU A 187 6.60 4.96 8.30
N GLY A 188 7.70 4.40 7.80
CA GLY A 188 8.90 5.11 7.37
C GLY A 188 9.35 4.77 5.95
N LEU A 189 8.43 4.43 5.06
CA LEU A 189 8.72 4.26 3.62
C LEU A 189 8.53 5.57 2.87
N PRO A 190 9.40 5.88 1.89
CA PRO A 190 9.28 7.10 1.10
C PRO A 190 8.10 7.08 0.11
N ASP A 191 7.64 5.90 -0.30
CA ASP A 191 6.66 5.77 -1.37
C ASP A 191 5.43 4.97 -0.92
N ILE A 192 4.24 5.52 -1.19
CA ILE A 192 2.96 4.89 -0.89
C ILE A 192 2.04 4.95 -2.12
N SER A 193 1.36 3.84 -2.41
CA SER A 193 0.28 3.77 -3.39
C SER A 193 -0.95 3.09 -2.80
N VAL A 194 -2.13 3.69 -2.98
CA VAL A 194 -3.44 3.09 -2.68
C VAL A 194 -4.26 3.08 -3.97
N THR A 195 -4.54 1.90 -4.54
CA THR A 195 -4.96 1.76 -5.95
C THR A 195 -5.73 0.46 -6.20
N GLY A 196 -6.15 0.20 -7.43
CA GLY A 196 -6.61 -1.11 -7.90
C GLY A 196 -8.06 -1.11 -8.41
N PRO A 197 -8.43 -2.06 -9.28
CA PRO A 197 -9.80 -2.21 -9.80
C PRO A 197 -10.90 -2.31 -8.74
N MET A 198 -10.56 -2.72 -7.51
CA MET A 198 -11.42 -2.64 -6.35
C MET A 198 -10.83 -1.62 -5.37
N PRO A 199 -11.59 -0.56 -4.99
CA PRO A 199 -11.11 0.48 -4.10
C PRO A 199 -10.53 -0.09 -2.80
N ALA A 200 -9.30 0.30 -2.47
CA ALA A 200 -8.64 -0.11 -1.24
C ALA A 200 -8.64 1.01 -0.20
N GLN A 201 -8.38 0.67 1.06
CA GLN A 201 -8.35 1.63 2.17
C GLN A 201 -7.06 1.50 2.99
N LEU A 202 -6.39 2.63 3.21
CA LEU A 202 -5.24 2.76 4.10
C LEU A 202 -5.54 3.79 5.20
N ASN A 203 -5.60 3.36 6.45
CA ASN A 203 -5.75 4.24 7.61
C ASN A 203 -4.41 4.32 8.34
N TYR A 204 -3.77 5.49 8.34
CA TYR A 204 -2.60 5.73 9.18
C TYR A 204 -3.03 6.54 10.41
N ASN A 205 -3.07 5.87 11.56
CA ASN A 205 -3.68 6.40 12.77
C ASN A 205 -2.68 7.13 13.69
N ASN A 206 -1.38 6.91 13.50
CA ASN A 206 -0.31 7.41 14.35
C ASN A 206 0.58 8.48 13.66
N VAL A 207 -0.04 9.41 12.93
CA VAL A 207 0.71 10.35 12.09
C VAL A 207 1.05 11.62 12.86
N THR A 208 2.33 11.83 13.15
CA THR A 208 2.83 13.13 13.59
C THR A 208 3.34 13.97 12.42
N ASN A 209 4.04 13.31 11.48
CA ASN A 209 4.44 13.83 10.18
C ASN A 209 4.84 12.65 9.28
N LEU A 210 4.29 12.56 8.08
CA LEU A 210 4.64 11.52 7.10
C LEU A 210 5.37 12.15 5.89
N PRO A 211 6.71 12.10 5.87
CA PRO A 211 7.48 12.53 4.70
C PRO A 211 7.45 11.43 3.62
N LEU A 212 7.03 11.80 2.42
CA LEU A 212 7.00 10.96 1.24
C LEU A 212 7.83 11.59 0.12
N THR A 213 8.47 10.73 -0.66
CA THR A 213 8.96 11.07 -1.99
C THR A 213 7.78 11.06 -2.95
N ASN A 214 7.04 9.95 -3.01
CA ASN A 214 5.89 9.81 -3.89
C ASN A 214 4.63 9.31 -3.15
N LEU A 215 3.48 9.82 -3.58
CA LEU A 215 2.15 9.40 -3.11
C LEU A 215 1.24 9.13 -4.31
N ALA A 216 0.53 8.01 -4.31
CA ALA A 216 -0.53 7.73 -5.26
C ALA A 216 -1.81 7.30 -4.53
N ILE A 217 -2.94 7.92 -4.87
CA ILE A 217 -4.28 7.52 -4.42
C ILE A 217 -5.18 7.49 -5.65
N LEU A 218 -5.55 6.28 -6.05
CA LEU A 218 -6.12 5.97 -7.36
C LEU A 218 -7.39 5.11 -7.24
N ASP A 219 -8.15 5.03 -8.32
CA ASP A 219 -9.19 4.00 -8.56
C ASP A 219 -10.27 3.88 -7.47
N GLY A 220 -10.78 5.01 -6.95
CA GLY A 220 -11.78 5.00 -5.87
C GLY A 220 -11.20 4.85 -4.47
N SER A 221 -9.90 4.59 -4.36
CA SER A 221 -9.28 4.21 -3.08
C SER A 221 -9.21 5.37 -2.09
N THR A 222 -9.15 5.01 -0.81
CA THR A 222 -9.15 5.96 0.31
C THR A 222 -7.88 5.85 1.12
N MET A 223 -7.28 7.00 1.44
CA MET A 223 -6.28 7.12 2.50
C MET A 223 -6.83 8.02 3.61
N VAL A 224 -6.69 7.59 4.86
CA VAL A 224 -7.03 8.37 6.05
C VAL A 224 -5.73 8.65 6.82
N THR A 225 -5.54 9.88 7.24
CA THR A 225 -4.39 10.30 8.05
C THR A 225 -4.83 11.13 9.25
N THR A 226 -4.20 10.90 10.40
CA THR A 226 -4.42 11.71 11.61
C THR A 226 -3.51 12.92 11.74
N GLY A 227 -2.60 13.11 10.77
CA GLY A 227 -1.61 14.18 10.79
C GLY A 227 -1.08 14.53 9.39
N PRO A 228 -0.10 15.45 9.31
CA PRO A 228 0.35 16.00 8.04
C PRO A 228 1.15 15.02 7.18
N ILE A 229 0.94 15.09 5.87
CA ILE A 229 1.70 14.40 4.82
C ILE A 229 2.50 15.44 4.03
N GLN A 230 3.77 15.14 3.77
CA GLN A 230 4.67 16.00 2.99
C GLN A 230 5.18 15.24 1.77
N VAL A 231 4.84 15.66 0.56
CA VAL A 231 5.28 15.01 -0.68
C VAL A 231 6.34 15.86 -1.37
N SER A 232 7.52 15.31 -1.59
CA SER A 232 8.67 16.04 -2.12
C SER A 232 8.87 15.92 -3.63
N SER A 233 8.36 14.85 -4.27
CA SER A 233 8.55 14.59 -5.70
C SER A 233 7.23 14.48 -6.46
N LEU A 234 6.45 13.42 -6.27
CA LEU A 234 5.24 13.19 -7.08
C LEU A 234 4.02 12.86 -6.24
N ALA A 235 2.91 13.56 -6.47
CA ALA A 235 1.59 13.14 -5.98
C ALA A 235 0.67 12.85 -7.16
N THR A 236 0.13 11.64 -7.27
CA THR A 236 -0.88 11.28 -8.27
C THR A 236 -2.20 11.01 -7.56
N LEU A 237 -3.16 11.91 -7.74
CA LEU A 237 -4.45 11.90 -7.05
C LEU A 237 -5.55 11.82 -8.10
N ASP A 238 -6.05 10.60 -8.35
CA ASP A 238 -7.05 10.38 -9.39
C ASP A 238 -8.17 9.47 -8.88
N THR A 239 -9.42 9.89 -9.03
CA THR A 239 -10.61 9.11 -8.64
C THR A 239 -10.69 8.61 -7.18
N GLY A 240 -9.96 9.15 -6.20
CA GLY A 240 -9.92 8.63 -4.82
C GLY A 240 -10.34 9.62 -3.72
N THR A 241 -10.08 9.27 -2.46
CA THR A 241 -10.31 10.14 -1.30
C THR A 241 -9.07 10.21 -0.41
N LEU A 242 -8.65 11.42 -0.03
CA LEU A 242 -7.71 11.65 1.07
C LEU A 242 -8.45 12.37 2.20
N ARG A 243 -8.56 11.70 3.35
CA ARG A 243 -9.22 12.23 4.54
C ARG A 243 -8.20 12.59 5.61
N GLY A 244 -8.28 13.81 6.11
CA GLY A 244 -7.57 14.24 7.33
C GLY A 244 -8.45 14.06 8.57
N ALA A 245 -7.84 13.88 9.72
CA ALA A 245 -8.49 14.17 10.99
C ALA A 245 -8.14 15.61 11.41
N GLY A 246 -9.15 16.47 11.57
CA GLY A 246 -9.00 17.79 12.19
C GLY A 246 -8.14 18.79 11.42
N LEU A 247 -8.38 18.94 10.11
CA LEU A 247 -7.60 19.80 9.21
C LEU A 247 -6.11 19.43 9.14
N SER A 248 -5.81 18.14 9.03
CA SER A 248 -4.48 17.67 8.64
C SER A 248 -4.11 18.21 7.26
N ASN A 249 -2.81 18.33 6.97
CA ASN A 249 -2.35 18.92 5.70
C ASN A 249 -1.73 17.86 4.78
N LEU A 250 -2.12 17.84 3.51
CA LEU A 250 -1.25 17.34 2.43
C LEU A 250 -0.48 18.52 1.89
N THR A 251 0.84 18.55 2.05
CA THR A 251 1.68 19.60 1.49
C THR A 251 2.61 19.03 0.44
N THR A 252 2.68 19.68 -0.72
CA THR A 252 3.67 19.34 -1.75
C THR A 252 4.83 20.31 -1.67
N GLY A 253 6.06 19.82 -1.90
CA GLY A 253 7.26 20.65 -1.96
C GLY A 253 7.30 21.52 -3.21
N ALA A 254 8.08 22.59 -3.20
CA ALA A 254 8.18 23.53 -4.33
C ALA A 254 8.69 22.89 -5.64
N GLY A 255 9.40 21.76 -5.57
CA GLY A 255 9.84 20.97 -6.73
C GLY A 255 8.92 19.81 -7.08
N ALA A 256 7.85 19.59 -6.31
CA ALA A 256 6.96 18.46 -6.53
C ALA A 256 6.00 18.69 -7.71
N VAL A 257 5.66 17.61 -8.39
CA VAL A 257 4.62 17.56 -9.43
C VAL A 257 3.39 16.88 -8.86
N VAL A 258 2.21 17.43 -9.15
CA VAL A 258 0.93 16.85 -8.76
C VAL A 258 0.12 16.57 -10.02
N PHE A 259 -0.32 15.33 -10.19
CA PHE A 259 -1.34 14.99 -11.18
C PHE A 259 -2.68 14.88 -10.47
N LEU A 260 -3.62 15.68 -10.94
CA LEU A 260 -5.01 15.69 -10.51
C LEU A 260 -5.87 14.98 -11.57
N PRO A 261 -7.14 14.69 -11.28
CA PRO A 261 -7.96 13.85 -12.14
C PRO A 261 -7.93 14.27 -13.61
N GLY A 262 -7.91 13.28 -14.50
CA GLY A 262 -7.70 13.50 -15.94
C GLY A 262 -8.89 13.12 -16.82
N ALA A 263 -9.71 12.16 -16.38
CA ALA A 263 -10.82 11.66 -17.18
C ALA A 263 -12.11 12.45 -16.91
N PRO A 264 -12.93 12.78 -17.92
CA PRO A 264 -14.31 13.24 -17.72
C PRO A 264 -15.07 12.33 -16.75
N GLY A 265 -15.71 12.92 -15.73
CA GLY A 265 -16.49 12.18 -14.72
C GLY A 265 -15.66 11.57 -13.57
N SER A 266 -14.33 11.68 -13.59
CA SER A 266 -13.49 11.35 -12.43
C SER A 266 -13.65 12.39 -11.33
N LEU A 267 -13.54 11.97 -10.06
CA LEU A 267 -13.64 12.84 -8.90
C LEU A 267 -12.60 12.43 -7.85
N PHE A 268 -11.75 13.37 -7.41
CA PHE A 268 -10.90 13.17 -6.24
C PHE A 268 -11.42 14.01 -5.07
N THR A 269 -11.52 13.41 -3.89
CA THR A 269 -12.07 14.06 -2.68
C THR A 269 -10.97 14.36 -1.67
N PHE A 270 -10.90 15.61 -1.24
CA PHE A 270 -10.26 16.01 0.01
C PHE A 270 -11.33 16.16 1.08
N ASP A 271 -11.18 15.48 2.20
CA ASP A 271 -12.18 15.42 3.27
C ASP A 271 -11.53 15.80 4.61
N ASP A 272 -11.98 16.90 5.23
CA ASP A 272 -11.39 17.45 6.47
C ASP A 272 -9.86 17.61 6.41
N LEU A 273 -9.38 18.04 5.25
CA LEU A 273 -7.97 18.15 4.89
C LEU A 273 -7.66 19.50 4.24
N ILE A 274 -6.48 20.05 4.54
CA ILE A 274 -5.90 21.18 3.81
C ILE A 274 -4.91 20.64 2.79
N PHE A 275 -5.21 20.77 1.50
CA PHE A 275 -4.24 20.57 0.45
C PHE A 275 -3.45 21.87 0.19
N VAL A 276 -2.14 21.82 0.44
CA VAL A 276 -1.20 22.93 0.28
C VAL A 276 -0.27 22.64 -0.91
N LEU A 277 -0.50 23.36 -2.00
CA LEU A 277 0.32 23.28 -3.21
C LEU A 277 1.44 24.33 -3.16
N GLN A 278 2.69 23.89 -3.00
CA GLN A 278 3.87 24.75 -3.19
C GLN A 278 4.60 24.47 -4.49
N GLY A 279 4.43 23.27 -5.05
CA GLY A 279 5.01 22.85 -6.34
C GLY A 279 4.10 23.13 -7.52
N THR A 280 4.19 22.29 -8.55
CA THR A 280 3.35 22.41 -9.76
C THR A 280 2.29 21.32 -9.78
N ALA A 281 1.03 21.70 -9.98
CA ALA A 281 -0.06 20.77 -10.22
C ALA A 281 -0.56 20.89 -11.67
N SER A 282 -0.73 19.76 -12.34
CA SER A 282 -1.37 19.63 -13.63
C SER A 282 -2.76 19.02 -13.44
N TRP A 283 -3.79 19.78 -13.79
CA TRP A 283 -5.18 19.37 -13.71
C TRP A 283 -5.75 19.12 -15.11
N GLN A 284 -5.90 17.84 -15.45
CA GLN A 284 -6.13 17.39 -16.82
C GLN A 284 -7.62 17.15 -17.15
N GLY A 285 -8.50 17.09 -16.15
CA GLY A 285 -9.93 16.82 -16.33
C GLY A 285 -10.66 16.58 -15.00
N GLY A 286 -11.83 15.94 -15.05
CA GLY A 286 -12.55 15.52 -13.85
C GLY A 286 -12.92 16.64 -12.86
N GLY A 287 -13.18 16.25 -11.62
CA GLY A 287 -13.54 17.13 -10.51
C GLY A 287 -12.67 16.93 -9.28
N ILE A 288 -12.58 17.98 -8.48
CA ILE A 288 -12.04 17.96 -7.11
C ILE A 288 -13.20 18.24 -6.17
N HIS A 289 -13.40 17.38 -5.17
CA HIS A 289 -14.38 17.58 -4.12
C HIS A 289 -13.69 18.04 -2.84
N LEU A 290 -14.16 19.13 -2.24
CA LEU A 290 -13.76 19.61 -0.93
C LEU A 290 -14.89 19.34 0.06
N ASP A 291 -14.72 18.34 0.93
CA ASP A 291 -15.69 17.94 1.94
C ASP A 291 -15.24 18.30 3.37
N ASN A 292 -16.19 18.41 4.29
CA ASN A 292 -15.97 18.64 5.74
C ASN A 292 -14.86 19.66 6.06
N ALA A 293 -15.03 20.91 5.65
CA ALA A 293 -14.12 22.04 5.84
C ALA A 293 -12.77 21.93 5.10
N ALA A 294 -12.65 21.00 4.15
CA ALA A 294 -11.45 20.88 3.33
C ALA A 294 -11.11 22.17 2.58
N GLN A 295 -9.81 22.37 2.39
CA GLN A 295 -9.24 23.57 1.80
C GLN A 295 -8.28 23.18 0.69
N PHE A 296 -8.27 23.96 -0.37
CA PHE A 296 -7.20 23.91 -1.37
C PHE A 296 -6.48 25.25 -1.35
N GLN A 297 -5.20 25.25 -1.03
CA GLN A 297 -4.36 26.44 -1.01
C GLN A 297 -3.24 26.30 -2.03
N VAL A 298 -3.18 27.21 -3.00
CA VAL A 298 -2.04 27.41 -3.89
C VAL A 298 -1.17 28.50 -3.27
N LEU A 299 -0.01 28.14 -2.71
CA LEU A 299 0.87 29.13 -2.08
C LEU A 299 1.64 29.94 -3.13
N ALA A 300 2.33 31.00 -2.70
CA ALA A 300 3.04 31.91 -3.61
C ALA A 300 4.05 31.24 -4.55
N SER A 301 4.68 30.12 -4.13
CA SER A 301 5.57 29.33 -4.98
C SER A 301 4.82 28.33 -5.88
N GLY A 302 3.56 28.05 -5.55
CA GLY A 302 2.74 27.04 -6.20
C GLY A 302 2.20 27.50 -7.56
N THR A 303 2.10 26.56 -8.48
CA THR A 303 1.47 26.75 -9.79
C THR A 303 0.43 25.66 -10.03
N LEU A 304 -0.80 26.04 -10.36
CA LEU A 304 -1.85 25.14 -10.81
C LEU A 304 -2.11 25.38 -12.31
N ALA A 305 -1.72 24.44 -13.14
CA ALA A 305 -2.02 24.42 -14.57
C ALA A 305 -3.31 23.61 -14.81
N ILE A 306 -4.27 24.24 -15.48
CA ILE A 306 -5.55 23.64 -15.87
C ILE A 306 -5.48 23.37 -17.37
N ASP A 307 -5.25 22.11 -17.72
CA ASP A 307 -4.85 21.65 -19.05
C ASP A 307 -5.93 20.80 -19.73
N SER A 308 -7.16 20.81 -19.20
CA SER A 308 -8.25 19.99 -19.73
C SER A 308 -8.79 20.51 -21.08
N VAL A 309 -8.83 19.60 -22.06
CA VAL A 309 -9.38 19.85 -23.40
C VAL A 309 -10.80 19.31 -23.59
N THR A 310 -11.27 18.39 -22.73
CA THR A 310 -12.53 17.64 -22.93
C THR A 310 -13.72 18.14 -22.10
N MET A 311 -13.50 18.58 -20.85
CA MET A 311 -14.51 19.19 -19.96
C MET A 311 -13.84 20.15 -18.99
N MET A 312 -14.43 21.31 -18.69
CA MET A 312 -13.86 22.22 -17.69
C MET A 312 -13.77 21.51 -16.33
N PRO A 313 -12.59 21.49 -15.69
CA PRO A 313 -12.48 20.86 -14.39
C PRO A 313 -13.27 21.64 -13.33
N GLN A 314 -13.86 20.93 -12.39
CA GLN A 314 -14.78 21.50 -11.39
C GLN A 314 -14.22 21.32 -9.99
N ILE A 315 -14.29 22.37 -9.17
CA ILE A 315 -14.15 22.22 -7.72
C ILE A 315 -15.54 22.33 -7.12
N MET A 316 -15.91 21.32 -6.35
CA MET A 316 -17.21 21.19 -5.70
C MET A 316 -17.02 21.18 -4.19
N GLY A 317 -17.98 21.73 -3.45
CA GLY A 317 -17.97 21.71 -1.99
C GLY A 317 -19.18 20.97 -1.43
N CYS A 318 -19.12 20.53 -0.18
CA CYS A 318 -20.33 20.22 0.55
C CYS A 318 -20.96 21.51 1.11
N ALA A 319 -22.21 21.81 0.74
CA ALA A 319 -22.93 23.03 1.13
C ALA A 319 -23.18 23.17 2.64
N VAL A 320 -23.15 22.07 3.40
CA VAL A 320 -23.44 22.03 4.85
C VAL A 320 -22.24 21.62 5.71
N CYS A 321 -21.11 21.27 5.09
CA CYS A 321 -19.98 20.63 5.78
C CYS A 321 -18.82 21.61 6.00
N GLY A 322 -19.03 22.74 6.67
CA GLY A 322 -17.90 23.53 7.22
C GLY A 322 -17.20 24.54 6.31
N SER A 323 -17.89 25.12 5.32
CA SER A 323 -17.39 26.24 4.48
C SER A 323 -16.04 25.99 3.78
N PRO A 324 -15.95 24.97 2.90
CA PRO A 324 -14.76 24.72 2.10
C PRO A 324 -14.36 25.91 1.22
N PHE A 325 -13.07 26.09 0.97
CA PHE A 325 -12.57 27.18 0.13
C PHE A 325 -11.33 26.82 -0.69
N LEU A 326 -11.15 27.57 -1.78
CA LEU A 326 -9.92 27.66 -2.55
C LEU A 326 -9.25 29.01 -2.27
N LEU A 327 -7.96 28.98 -1.90
CA LEU A 327 -7.12 30.16 -1.74
C LEU A 327 -5.99 30.12 -2.77
N ASN A 328 -5.92 31.12 -3.63
CA ASN A 328 -4.80 31.32 -4.54
C ASN A 328 -3.89 32.45 -4.06
N GLN A 329 -2.64 32.15 -3.76
CA GLN A 329 -1.55 33.12 -3.56
C GLN A 329 -0.45 32.97 -4.62
N GLY A 330 -0.47 31.89 -5.40
CA GLY A 330 0.49 31.59 -6.46
C GLY A 330 -0.03 31.93 -7.85
N VAL A 331 0.17 31.00 -8.79
CA VAL A 331 -0.29 31.14 -10.18
C VAL A 331 -1.31 30.05 -10.50
N ILE A 332 -2.48 30.43 -11.00
CA ILE A 332 -3.42 29.53 -11.64
C ILE A 332 -3.49 29.89 -13.13
N THR A 333 -3.16 28.93 -14.00
CA THR A 333 -3.15 29.13 -15.45
C THR A 333 -4.08 28.15 -16.12
N LYS A 334 -5.02 28.65 -16.92
CA LYS A 334 -5.78 27.83 -17.87
C LYS A 334 -5.02 27.82 -19.20
N THR A 335 -4.52 26.65 -19.63
CA THR A 335 -3.71 26.51 -20.85
C THR A 335 -4.48 25.94 -22.03
N ALA A 336 -5.62 25.29 -21.77
CA ALA A 336 -6.47 24.65 -22.77
C ALA A 336 -7.87 25.29 -22.84
N MET A 337 -8.32 25.63 -24.04
CA MET A 337 -9.70 26.04 -24.32
C MET A 337 -10.58 24.78 -24.46
N SER A 338 -11.34 24.45 -23.41
CA SER A 338 -12.32 23.37 -23.44
C SER A 338 -13.45 23.67 -24.44
N THR A 339 -13.85 22.68 -25.25
CA THR A 339 -14.92 22.81 -26.25
C THR A 339 -16.33 22.51 -25.72
N GLY A 340 -16.52 22.41 -24.40
CA GLY A 340 -17.79 22.05 -23.75
C GLY A 340 -18.14 22.99 -22.59
N ASP A 341 -19.45 23.24 -22.45
CA ASP A 341 -20.09 24.25 -21.59
C ASP A 341 -19.69 24.25 -20.11
N ASP A 342 -19.70 25.48 -19.57
CA ASP A 342 -19.72 25.98 -18.20
C ASP A 342 -19.18 25.11 -17.04
N ALA A 343 -18.19 25.68 -16.34
CA ALA A 343 -17.85 25.33 -14.99
C ALA A 343 -19.07 25.52 -14.06
N SER A 344 -19.72 24.45 -13.62
CA SER A 344 -20.64 24.53 -12.49
C SER A 344 -19.83 24.34 -11.21
N ILE A 345 -19.69 25.40 -10.41
CA ILE A 345 -19.45 25.25 -8.97
C ILE A 345 -20.76 24.72 -8.40
N ASN A 346 -20.93 23.40 -8.38
CA ASN A 346 -22.07 22.78 -7.73
C ASN A 346 -21.77 22.71 -6.23
N ALA A 347 -22.58 23.46 -5.47
CA ALA A 347 -22.45 23.85 -4.05
C ALA A 347 -21.33 24.88 -3.74
N PRO A 348 -21.63 25.95 -2.97
CA PRO A 348 -20.78 27.14 -2.93
C PRO A 348 -19.50 26.88 -2.11
N ILE A 349 -18.38 26.64 -2.79
CA ILE A 349 -17.06 26.89 -2.22
C ILE A 349 -16.75 28.39 -2.28
N GLN A 350 -15.99 28.90 -1.31
CA GLN A 350 -15.45 30.26 -1.39
C GLN A 350 -14.16 30.26 -2.21
N PHE A 351 -13.95 31.29 -3.04
CA PHE A 351 -12.70 31.48 -3.77
C PHE A 351 -12.06 32.80 -3.39
N PHE A 352 -10.83 32.73 -2.88
CA PHE A 352 -10.02 33.87 -2.49
C PHE A 352 -8.80 33.96 -3.40
N ASN A 353 -8.71 35.02 -4.21
CA ASN A 353 -7.56 35.24 -5.07
C ASN A 353 -6.69 36.40 -4.57
N GLN A 354 -5.45 36.08 -4.21
CA GLN A 354 -4.36 36.99 -3.86
C GLN A 354 -3.15 36.83 -4.80
N GLY A 355 -3.17 35.81 -5.67
CA GLY A 355 -2.15 35.52 -6.67
C GLY A 355 -2.57 35.91 -8.10
N SER A 356 -1.93 35.28 -9.07
CA SER A 356 -2.17 35.50 -10.50
C SER A 356 -3.17 34.50 -11.07
N LEU A 357 -4.08 35.00 -11.91
CA LEU A 357 -4.97 34.20 -12.76
C LEU A 357 -4.61 34.46 -14.21
N GLN A 358 -4.27 33.42 -14.95
CA GLN A 358 -3.86 33.49 -16.34
C GLN A 358 -4.76 32.61 -17.22
N VAL A 359 -5.11 33.12 -18.40
CA VAL A 359 -5.83 32.38 -19.43
C VAL A 359 -5.01 32.49 -20.70
N ASN A 360 -4.37 31.38 -21.08
CA ASN A 360 -3.64 31.28 -22.34
C ASN A 360 -4.60 30.68 -23.36
N GLY A 361 -4.99 31.49 -24.35
CA GLY A 361 -5.89 31.13 -25.44
C GLY A 361 -5.17 30.59 -26.66
#